data_AF-A0ABD1CBX3-F1
#
_entry.id   AF-A0ABD1CBX3-F1
#
_cell.length_a   1.000
_cell.length_b   1.000
_cell.length_c   1.000
_cell.angle_alpha   90.00
_cell.angle_beta   90.00
_cell.angle_gamma   90.00
#
_symmetry.space_group_name_H-M   'P 1'
#
loop_
_entity.id
_entity.type
_entity.pdbx_description
1 polymer ?
#
loop_
_entity_poly.entity_id
_entity_poly.type
_entity_poly.pdbx_seq_one_letter_code
_entity_poly.pdbx_strand_id
1 'polypeptide(L)'
;MVHLIVGRRSPSPASIPSVRPGPNPEPPYPSTPTNQADRQFRVVYEWNVLDFAYPTEDDRARALYHGAYIPKNVLISDCKPHANRLYVTVPRMLAGVPATLGYFVRPENNGRTDPEIVPFPSWEMNKRGNCSALQFVQGIAIDKYGIMWVVDSGRTETLQRGE
;
A
#
# COMPACT_ATOMS: atom_id res chain seq x y z
N MET A 1 0.41 -15.68 1.69
CA MET A 1 -0.60 -15.08 0.80
C MET A 1 -1.02 -13.74 1.39
N VAL A 2 -0.97 -12.67 0.59
CA VAL A 2 -1.34 -11.30 0.93
C VAL A 2 -2.49 -10.88 0.02
N HIS A 3 -3.57 -10.33 0.56
CA HIS A 3 -4.68 -9.80 -0.22
C HIS A 3 -4.79 -8.28 -0.01
N LEU A 4 -4.88 -7.53 -1.10
CA LEU A 4 -5.33 -6.14 -1.06
C LEU A 4 -6.81 -6.07 -1.44
N ILE A 5 -7.59 -5.56 -0.49
CA ILE A 5 -9.04 -5.51 -0.56
C ILE A 5 -9.47 -4.04 -0.61
N VAL A 6 -10.33 -3.69 -1.57
CA VAL A 6 -10.94 -2.36 -1.67
C VAL A 6 -12.44 -2.45 -1.46
N GLY A 7 -13.00 -1.44 -0.78
CA GLY A 7 -14.45 -1.24 -0.69
C GLY A 7 -14.95 -0.36 -1.84
N ARG A 8 -16.22 -0.53 -2.23
CA ARG A 8 -16.89 0.44 -3.10
C ARG A 8 -17.18 1.70 -2.27
N ARG A 9 -16.89 2.88 -2.82
CA ARG A 9 -17.48 4.10 -2.28
C ARG A 9 -18.96 4.08 -2.65
N SER A 10 -19.83 4.25 -1.66
CA SER A 10 -21.23 4.55 -1.91
C SER A 10 -21.30 5.74 -2.88
N PRO A 11 -22.20 5.73 -3.88
CA PRO A 11 -22.47 6.91 -4.67
C PRO A 11 -22.74 8.09 -3.72
N SER A 12 -22.14 9.25 -3.97
CA SER A 12 -22.54 10.47 -3.26
C SER A 12 -24.05 10.61 -3.43
N PRO A 13 -24.82 10.84 -2.35
CA PRO A 13 -26.25 11.05 -2.51
C PRO A 13 -26.44 12.21 -3.50
N ALA A 14 -27.15 11.92 -4.59
CA ALA A 14 -27.66 12.94 -5.48
C ALA A 14 -28.45 13.96 -4.64
N SER A 15 -28.39 15.22 -5.03
CA SER A 15 -29.07 16.38 -4.43
C SER A 15 -30.36 15.98 -3.70
N ILE A 16 -30.37 16.10 -2.37
CA ILE A 16 -31.54 15.79 -1.55
C ILE A 16 -32.71 16.62 -2.09
N PRO A 17 -33.81 16.01 -2.57
CA PRO A 17 -34.99 16.76 -2.95
C PRO A 17 -35.49 17.54 -1.73
N SER A 18 -35.83 18.81 -1.90
CA SER A 18 -36.37 19.65 -0.82
C SER A 18 -37.69 19.04 -0.31
N VAL A 19 -37.61 18.26 0.77
CA VAL A 19 -38.79 17.76 1.50
C VAL A 19 -39.26 18.90 2.40
N ARG A 20 -40.53 19.29 2.27
CA ARG A 20 -41.14 20.30 3.16
C ARG A 20 -41.08 19.80 4.61
N PRO A 21 -40.65 20.60 5.59
CA PRO A 21 -40.59 20.16 6.98
C PRO A 21 -42.00 19.84 7.49
N GLY A 22 -42.20 18.60 7.94
CA GLY A 22 -43.32 18.25 8.81
C GLY A 22 -43.13 18.85 10.21
N PRO A 23 -44.17 18.82 11.06
CA PRO A 23 -44.17 19.50 12.37
C PRO A 23 -43.18 18.93 13.41
N ASN A 24 -42.47 17.84 13.11
CA ASN A 24 -41.47 17.24 13.99
C ASN A 24 -40.10 17.18 13.31
N PRO A 25 -39.04 17.80 13.88
CA PRO A 25 -37.68 17.64 13.38
C PRO A 25 -37.12 16.28 13.84
N GLU A 26 -37.15 15.28 12.97
CA GLU A 26 -36.33 14.09 13.15
C GLU A 26 -34.86 14.41 12.84
N PRO A 27 -33.89 13.91 13.63
CA PRO A 27 -32.48 14.04 13.28
C PRO A 27 -32.24 13.43 11.89
N PRO A 28 -31.44 14.05 11.02
CA PRO A 28 -31.17 13.54 9.68
C PRO A 28 -30.30 12.29 9.77
N TYR A 29 -30.90 11.15 10.07
CA TYR A 29 -30.29 9.87 9.77
C TYR A 29 -30.41 9.66 8.26
N PRO A 30 -29.31 9.35 7.55
CA PRO A 30 -29.40 8.89 6.18
C PRO A 30 -30.20 7.58 6.16
N SER A 31 -31.49 7.67 5.85
CA SER A 31 -32.44 6.57 5.78
C SER A 31 -32.35 5.78 4.48
N THR A 32 -31.35 6.08 3.64
CA THR A 32 -31.07 5.26 2.47
C THR A 32 -30.31 4.00 2.90
N PRO A 33 -30.92 2.80 2.89
CA PRO A 33 -30.18 1.58 3.11
C PRO A 33 -29.07 1.50 2.05
N THR A 34 -27.81 1.55 2.50
CA THR A 34 -26.65 1.28 1.66
C THR A 34 -26.88 -0.07 0.98
N ASN A 35 -26.95 -0.09 -0.35
CA ASN A 35 -27.21 -1.32 -1.09
C ASN A 35 -26.15 -2.35 -0.68
N GLN A 36 -26.51 -3.62 -0.49
CA GLN A 36 -25.57 -4.64 0.01
C GLN A 36 -24.34 -4.77 -0.92
N ALA A 37 -24.53 -4.48 -2.22
CA ALA A 37 -23.48 -4.37 -3.22
C ALA A 37 -22.46 -3.24 -2.97
N ASP A 38 -22.86 -2.13 -2.32
CA ASP A 38 -21.97 -1.03 -1.94
C ASP A 38 -21.11 -1.36 -0.69
N ARG A 39 -21.50 -2.40 0.07
CA ARG A 39 -20.75 -2.91 1.23
C ARG A 39 -19.78 -4.04 0.86
N GLN A 40 -19.73 -4.45 -0.41
CA GLN A 40 -18.92 -5.58 -0.80
C GLN A 40 -17.46 -5.16 -1.02
N PHE A 41 -16.60 -5.70 -0.17
CA PHE A 41 -15.17 -5.69 -0.36
C PHE A 41 -14.77 -6.64 -1.50
N ARG A 42 -13.85 -6.21 -2.36
CA ARG A 42 -13.30 -7.04 -3.45
C ARG A 42 -11.78 -7.06 -3.39
N VAL A 43 -11.20 -8.25 -3.59
CA VAL A 43 -9.76 -8.42 -3.80
C VAL A 43 -9.39 -7.82 -5.16
N VAL A 44 -8.44 -6.89 -5.17
CA VAL A 44 -7.94 -6.26 -6.41
C VAL A 44 -6.50 -6.67 -6.72
N TYR A 45 -5.74 -7.02 -5.70
CA TYR A 45 -4.41 -7.59 -5.84
C TYR A 45 -4.22 -8.70 -4.82
N GLU A 46 -3.45 -9.70 -5.20
CA GLU A 46 -3.13 -10.85 -4.35
C GLU A 46 -1.72 -11.33 -4.66
N TRP A 47 -0.99 -11.73 -3.63
CA TRP A 47 0.37 -12.23 -3.78
C TRP A 47 0.55 -13.49 -2.95
N ASN A 48 1.10 -14.54 -3.57
CA ASN A 48 1.70 -15.63 -2.82
C ASN A 48 3.03 -15.17 -2.22
N VAL A 49 3.81 -14.44 -3.02
CA VAL A 49 5.11 -13.88 -2.72
C VAL A 49 5.16 -12.47 -3.30
N LEU A 50 5.58 -11.50 -2.49
CA LEU A 50 5.79 -10.12 -2.96
C LEU A 50 7.17 -10.04 -3.59
N ASP A 51 7.25 -9.44 -4.79
CA ASP A 51 8.48 -9.25 -5.53
C ASP A 51 8.74 -7.77 -5.84
N PHE A 52 9.94 -7.46 -6.34
CA PHE A 52 10.38 -6.10 -6.64
C PHE A 52 10.79 -5.98 -8.11
N ALA A 53 10.56 -4.80 -8.70
CA ALA A 53 10.93 -4.49 -10.06
C ALA A 53 12.44 -4.23 -10.18
N TYR A 54 13.23 -5.30 -10.08
CA TYR A 54 14.68 -5.26 -10.29
C TYR A 54 15.01 -4.80 -11.71
N PRO A 55 16.13 -4.07 -11.92
CA PRO A 55 16.53 -3.64 -13.26
C PRO A 55 16.81 -4.82 -14.20
N THR A 56 17.37 -5.90 -13.68
CA THR A 56 17.64 -7.14 -14.41
C THR A 56 17.34 -8.38 -13.55
N GLU A 57 17.10 -9.51 -14.21
CA GLU A 57 16.97 -10.81 -13.51
C GLU A 57 18.25 -11.21 -12.77
N ASP A 58 19.41 -10.83 -13.27
CA ASP A 58 20.69 -11.08 -12.60
C ASP A 58 20.80 -10.29 -11.29
N ASP A 59 20.30 -9.05 -11.23
CA ASP A 59 20.24 -8.27 -10.00
C ASP A 59 19.33 -8.95 -8.96
N ARG A 60 18.18 -9.43 -9.42
CA ARG A 60 17.23 -10.18 -8.58
C ARG A 60 17.86 -11.48 -8.06
N ALA A 61 18.51 -12.25 -8.92
CA ALA A 61 19.17 -13.50 -8.58
C ALA A 61 20.32 -13.29 -7.58
N ARG A 62 21.14 -12.25 -7.78
CA ARG A 62 22.18 -11.86 -6.81
C ARG A 62 21.59 -11.46 -5.46
N ALA A 63 20.49 -10.70 -5.46
CA ALA A 63 19.84 -10.30 -4.21
C ALA A 63 19.30 -11.51 -3.43
N LEU A 64 18.72 -12.50 -4.12
CA LEU A 64 18.31 -13.77 -3.53
C LEU A 64 19.51 -14.54 -2.97
N TYR A 65 20.57 -14.70 -3.77
CA TYR A 65 21.77 -15.45 -3.40
C TYR A 65 22.48 -14.87 -2.16
N HIS A 66 22.59 -13.54 -2.09
CA HIS A 66 23.24 -12.84 -0.98
C HIS A 66 22.32 -12.59 0.24
N GLY A 67 21.05 -13.03 0.19
CA GLY A 67 20.09 -12.78 1.27
C GLY A 67 19.66 -11.31 1.40
N ALA A 68 19.98 -10.45 0.42
CA ALA A 68 19.46 -9.08 0.33
C ALA A 68 17.97 -9.06 -0.02
N TYR A 69 17.47 -10.16 -0.60
CA TYR A 69 16.06 -10.43 -0.82
C TYR A 69 15.70 -11.81 -0.27
N ILE A 70 14.84 -11.85 0.75
CA ILE A 70 14.29 -13.06 1.35
C ILE A 70 12.76 -12.94 1.23
N PRO A 71 12.13 -13.56 0.22
CA PRO A 71 10.74 -13.24 -0.12
C PRO A 71 9.73 -13.50 1.02
N LYS A 72 9.96 -14.53 1.84
CA LYS A 72 9.11 -14.85 3.01
C LYS A 72 9.13 -13.78 4.11
N ASN A 73 10.12 -12.87 4.10
CA ASN A 73 10.29 -11.82 5.10
C ASN A 73 9.66 -10.48 4.66
N VAL A 74 9.12 -10.41 3.44
CA VAL A 74 8.54 -9.19 2.87
C VAL A 74 7.09 -9.04 3.31
N LEU A 75 6.83 -8.02 4.13
CA LEU A 75 5.52 -7.77 4.74
C LEU A 75 5.09 -6.33 4.50
N ILE A 76 3.89 -6.13 3.96
CA ILE A 76 3.30 -4.80 3.78
C ILE A 76 2.73 -4.32 5.12
N SER A 77 3.01 -3.07 5.49
CA SER A 77 2.43 -2.45 6.70
C SER A 77 1.37 -1.39 6.42
N ASP A 78 1.48 -0.64 5.31
CA ASP A 78 0.53 0.41 4.93
C ASP A 78 0.44 0.53 3.40
N CYS A 79 -0.69 1.06 2.93
CA CYS A 79 -0.89 1.41 1.54
C CYS A 79 -1.71 2.69 1.38
N LYS A 80 -1.38 3.51 0.37
CA LYS A 80 -2.08 4.77 0.06
C LYS A 80 -2.28 4.95 -1.44
N PRO A 81 -3.53 5.11 -1.92
CA PRO A 81 -3.78 5.43 -3.31
C PRO A 81 -3.52 6.91 -3.59
N HIS A 82 -2.73 7.22 -4.62
CA HIS A 82 -2.61 8.58 -5.15
C HIS A 82 -2.34 8.55 -6.66
N ALA A 83 -3.07 9.37 -7.43
CA ALA A 83 -3.06 9.35 -8.90
C ALA A 83 -3.22 7.91 -9.48
N ASN A 84 -2.33 7.48 -10.36
CA ASN A 84 -2.29 6.15 -10.94
C ASN A 84 -1.41 5.15 -10.16
N ARG A 85 -1.06 5.45 -8.91
CA ARG A 85 -0.16 4.61 -8.09
C ARG A 85 -0.80 4.19 -6.78
N LEU A 86 -0.56 2.95 -6.39
CA LEU A 86 -0.78 2.49 -5.03
C LEU A 86 0.58 2.42 -4.33
N TYR A 87 0.85 3.39 -3.47
CA TYR A 87 2.06 3.37 -2.65
C TYR A 87 1.91 2.36 -1.53
N VAL A 88 3.00 1.63 -1.26
CA VAL A 88 3.06 0.60 -0.24
C VAL A 88 4.33 0.73 0.58
N THR A 89 4.23 0.46 1.87
CA THR A 89 5.35 0.41 2.79
C THR A 89 5.64 -1.03 3.13
N VAL A 90 6.93 -1.38 3.10
CA VAL A 90 7.45 -2.70 3.44
C VAL A 90 8.56 -2.51 4.47
N PRO A 91 8.25 -2.24 5.74
CA PRO A 91 9.26 -1.97 6.75
C PRO A 91 10.20 -3.17 6.85
N ARG A 92 11.50 -2.89 7.00
CA ARG A 92 12.55 -3.92 7.11
C ARG A 92 12.53 -4.59 8.49
N MET A 93 11.39 -5.15 8.89
CA MET A 93 11.16 -5.83 10.18
C MET A 93 12.00 -7.09 10.32
N LEU A 94 12.29 -7.74 9.20
CA LEU A 94 13.15 -8.90 9.07
C LEU A 94 14.22 -8.62 8.01
N ALA A 95 15.31 -9.39 8.03
CA ALA A 95 16.35 -9.33 7.01
C ALA A 95 15.79 -9.64 5.60
N GLY A 96 16.50 -9.20 4.56
CA GLY A 96 16.15 -9.54 3.17
C GLY A 96 14.95 -8.78 2.58
N VAL A 97 14.65 -7.59 3.10
CA VAL A 97 13.72 -6.65 2.45
C VAL A 97 14.52 -5.65 1.60
N PRO A 98 14.37 -5.67 0.25
CA PRO A 98 15.16 -4.84 -0.67
C PRO A 98 14.82 -3.35 -0.61
N ALA A 99 13.54 -3.00 -0.65
CA ALA A 99 13.04 -1.62 -0.58
C ALA A 99 11.95 -1.50 0.47
N THR A 100 11.97 -0.39 1.22
CA THR A 100 11.03 -0.14 2.31
C THR A 100 9.84 0.72 1.91
N LEU A 101 9.94 1.41 0.78
CA LEU A 101 8.86 2.21 0.19
C LEU A 101 8.85 1.98 -1.31
N GLY A 102 7.66 1.73 -1.85
CA GLY A 102 7.46 1.53 -3.28
C GLY A 102 6.03 1.76 -3.70
N TYR A 103 5.72 1.40 -4.94
CA TYR A 103 4.35 1.45 -5.46
C TYR A 103 4.09 0.38 -6.51
N PHE A 104 2.82 0.17 -6.78
CA PHE A 104 2.31 -0.52 -7.96
C PHE A 104 1.57 0.47 -8.87
N VAL A 105 1.60 0.22 -10.18
CA VAL A 105 0.81 1.00 -11.15
C VAL A 105 -0.64 0.49 -11.18
N ARG A 106 -1.60 1.42 -11.25
CA ARG A 106 -3.05 1.20 -11.45
C ARG A 106 -3.44 1.64 -12.87
N PRO A 107 -4.49 1.10 -13.52
CA PRO A 107 -5.67 0.46 -12.94
C PRO A 107 -5.77 -1.06 -13.13
N GLU A 108 -5.11 -1.62 -14.13
CA GLU A 108 -5.12 -3.04 -14.45
C GLU A 108 -3.74 -3.39 -15.03
N ASN A 109 -2.99 -4.25 -14.35
CA ASN A 109 -1.68 -4.71 -14.83
C ASN A 109 -1.85 -5.78 -15.91
N ASN A 110 -2.58 -5.46 -16.99
CA ASN A 110 -2.93 -6.41 -18.05
C ASN A 110 -3.58 -7.70 -17.52
N GLY A 111 -4.42 -7.60 -16.49
CA GLY A 111 -5.06 -8.74 -15.83
C GLY A 111 -4.21 -9.44 -14.75
N ARG A 112 -2.95 -9.04 -14.52
CA ARG A 112 -2.17 -9.51 -13.36
C ARG A 112 -2.68 -8.91 -12.05
N THR A 113 -2.82 -9.77 -11.05
CA THR A 113 -3.19 -9.41 -9.68
C THR A 113 -1.99 -9.29 -8.75
N ASP A 114 -0.78 -9.60 -9.23
CA ASP A 114 0.45 -9.73 -8.43
C ASP A 114 1.64 -8.88 -8.95
N PRO A 115 1.45 -7.57 -9.23
CA PRO A 115 2.54 -6.74 -9.78
C PRO A 115 3.76 -6.68 -8.85
N GLU A 116 4.94 -6.46 -9.42
CA GLU A 116 6.15 -6.21 -8.65
C GLU A 116 6.14 -4.79 -8.02
N ILE A 117 6.72 -4.66 -6.84
CA ILE A 117 6.89 -3.38 -6.16
C ILE A 117 7.98 -2.59 -6.87
N VAL A 118 7.64 -1.40 -7.37
CA VAL A 118 8.62 -0.45 -7.90
C VAL A 118 9.15 0.42 -6.74
N PRO A 119 10.45 0.40 -6.41
CA PRO A 119 10.99 1.20 -5.32
C PRO A 119 10.80 2.70 -5.55
N PHE A 120 10.48 3.41 -4.48
CA PHE A 120 10.20 4.84 -4.52
C PHE A 120 11.02 5.59 -3.46
N PRO A 121 11.56 6.78 -3.78
CA PRO A 121 11.61 7.38 -5.13
C PRO A 121 12.49 6.63 -6.14
N SER A 122 13.42 5.81 -5.65
CA SER A 122 14.34 5.01 -6.46
C SER A 122 14.94 3.87 -5.65
N TRP A 123 15.67 2.96 -6.32
CA TRP A 123 16.51 1.97 -5.66
C TRP A 123 17.57 2.61 -4.75
N GLU A 124 18.22 3.70 -5.18
CA GLU A 124 19.22 4.40 -4.37
C GLU A 124 18.64 4.99 -3.08
N MET A 125 17.41 5.53 -3.15
CA MET A 125 16.70 6.01 -1.96
C MET A 125 16.22 4.89 -1.04
N ASN A 126 16.38 3.63 -1.44
CA ASN A 126 16.11 2.44 -0.64
C ASN A 126 17.40 1.67 -0.30
N LYS A 127 18.58 2.26 -0.49
CA LYS A 127 19.86 1.60 -0.21
C LYS A 127 20.07 1.42 1.29
N ARG A 128 20.26 0.17 1.72
CA ARG A 128 20.62 -0.18 3.10
C ARG A 128 21.96 0.45 3.49
N GLY A 129 22.05 0.93 4.72
CA GLY A 129 23.28 1.50 5.29
C GLY A 129 23.63 2.90 4.80
N ASN A 130 22.87 3.47 3.86
CA ASN A 130 23.00 4.87 3.49
C ASN A 130 22.11 5.73 4.39
N CYS A 131 22.70 6.52 5.30
CA CYS A 131 21.97 7.39 6.23
C CYS A 131 21.10 8.46 5.56
N SER A 132 21.34 8.78 4.29
CA SER A 132 20.51 9.70 3.49
C SER A 132 19.37 8.99 2.74
N ALA A 133 19.29 7.66 2.82
CA ALA A 133 18.27 6.85 2.19
C ALA A 133 17.28 6.29 3.22
N LEU A 134 16.11 5.86 2.74
CA LEU A 134 15.06 5.27 3.57
C LEU A 134 15.51 3.92 4.12
N GLN A 135 15.32 3.73 5.42
CA GLN A 135 15.74 2.54 6.15
C GLN A 135 14.59 1.66 6.63
N PHE A 136 13.57 2.26 7.27
CA PHE A 136 12.48 1.53 7.89
C PHE A 136 11.19 2.36 7.87
N VAL A 137 10.55 2.40 6.71
CA VAL A 137 9.29 3.12 6.51
C VAL A 137 8.12 2.25 6.98
N GLN A 138 7.43 2.71 8.04
CA GLN A 138 6.31 1.96 8.65
C GLN A 138 4.94 2.38 8.12
N GLY A 139 4.82 3.64 7.72
CA GLY A 139 3.55 4.21 7.30
C GLY A 139 3.77 5.50 6.53
N ILE A 140 2.77 5.83 5.73
CA ILE A 140 2.78 7.02 4.88
C ILE A 140 1.44 7.75 4.95
N ALA A 141 1.46 9.06 4.72
CA ALA A 141 0.28 9.84 4.44
C ALA A 141 0.52 10.67 3.19
N ILE A 142 -0.49 10.78 2.32
CA ILE A 142 -0.39 11.61 1.11
C ILE A 142 -1.49 12.67 1.20
N ASP A 143 -1.09 13.94 1.19
CA ASP A 143 -2.04 15.03 1.28
C ASP A 143 -2.69 15.37 -0.07
N LYS A 144 -3.60 16.34 -0.06
CA LYS A 144 -4.33 16.79 -1.26
C LYS A 144 -3.46 17.43 -2.33
N TYR A 145 -2.24 17.85 -2.00
CA TYR A 145 -1.26 18.42 -2.92
C TYR A 145 -0.29 17.35 -3.45
N GLY A 146 -0.41 16.10 -3.00
CA GLY A 146 0.46 15.00 -3.41
C GLY A 146 1.78 14.95 -2.64
N ILE A 147 1.93 15.71 -1.56
CA ILE A 147 3.10 15.58 -0.69
C ILE A 147 2.93 14.33 0.17
N MET A 148 3.95 13.48 0.13
CA MET A 148 4.01 12.26 0.93
C MET A 148 4.81 12.50 2.20
N TRP A 149 4.17 12.26 3.33
CA TRP A 149 4.76 12.24 4.66
C TRP A 149 5.13 10.80 5.00
N VAL A 150 6.38 10.57 5.40
CA VAL A 150 6.96 9.23 5.58
C VAL A 150 7.47 9.11 7.01
N VAL A 151 7.08 8.05 7.72
CA VAL A 151 7.61 7.73 9.04
C VAL A 151 8.71 6.68 8.90
N ASP A 152 9.96 7.14 8.97
CA ASP A 152 11.15 6.28 8.94
C ASP A 152 11.84 6.28 10.32
N SER A 153 11.97 5.10 10.93
CA SER A 153 12.59 4.98 12.26
C SER A 153 14.10 4.75 12.23
N GLY A 154 14.69 4.45 11.08
CA GLY A 154 16.11 4.10 10.96
C GLY A 154 16.49 2.72 11.50
N ARG A 155 15.73 2.17 12.46
CA ARG A 155 16.01 0.88 13.11
C ARG A 155 15.37 -0.28 12.35
N THR A 156 16.21 -1.13 11.77
CA THR A 156 15.78 -2.32 11.03
C THR A 156 15.81 -3.58 11.88
N GLU A 157 15.24 -4.67 11.35
CA GLU A 157 15.30 -6.03 11.90
C GLU A 157 14.68 -6.17 13.30
N THR A 158 13.61 -5.40 13.55
CA THR A 158 12.91 -5.33 14.83
C THR A 158 12.18 -6.62 15.23
N LEU A 159 11.94 -7.53 14.28
CA LEU A 159 11.34 -8.85 14.53
C LEU A 159 12.36 -10.00 14.41
N GLN A 160 13.63 -9.70 14.20
CA GLN A 160 14.68 -10.71 14.22
C GLN A 160 14.77 -11.29 15.64
N ARG A 161 14.64 -12.61 15.79
CA ARG A 161 14.83 -13.25 17.09
C ARG A 161 16.30 -13.07 17.48
N GLY A 162 16.56 -12.54 18.67
CA GLY A 162 17.91 -12.51 19.23
C GLY A 162 18.44 -13.93 19.37
N GLU A 163 19.65 -14.15 18.89
CA GLU A 163 20.46 -15.34 19.23
C GLU A 163 20.97 -15.23 20.66
#